data_AF-A0A937YMG2-F1
#
_entry.id   AF-A0A937YMG2-F1
#
_cell.length_a   1.000
_cell.length_b   1.000
_cell.length_c   1.000
_cell.angle_alpha   90.00
_cell.angle_beta   90.00
_cell.angle_gamma   90.00
#
_symmetry.space_group_name_H-M   'P 1'
#
loop_
_entity.id
_entity.type
_entity.pdbx_description
1 polymer ?
#
loop_
_entity_poly.entity_id
_entity_poly.type
_entity_poly.pdbx_seq_one_letter_code
_entity_poly.pdbx_strand_id
1 'polypeptide(L)' 'MIGSSVVRAVRRWVEESSVRHQLEELSDRELADIGLSRGDIEAVAHGRFKRPGRA' A
#
# COMPACT_ATOMS: atom_id res chain seq x y z
N MET A 1 2.67 -7.75 -31.03
CA MET A 1 3.15 -6.88 -29.93
C MET A 1 1.94 -6.42 -29.13
N ILE A 2 1.59 -7.15 -28.05
CA ILE A 2 0.44 -6.83 -27.21
C ILE A 2 0.92 -6.05 -25.98
N GLY A 3 0.65 -4.75 -25.98
CA GLY A 3 0.24 -3.93 -24.83
C GLY A 3 1.07 -3.94 -23.54
N SER A 4 2.17 -3.19 -23.51
CA SER A 4 2.96 -2.81 -22.33
C SER A 4 2.20 -2.01 -21.25
N SER A 5 0.93 -1.66 -21.47
CA SER A 5 0.09 -0.89 -20.56
C SER A 5 -0.62 -1.74 -19.50
N VAL A 6 -1.02 -2.98 -19.86
CA VAL A 6 -1.73 -3.91 -18.94
C VAL A 6 -0.77 -4.42 -17.86
N VAL A 7 0.50 -4.64 -18.21
CA VAL A 7 1.52 -5.16 -17.28
C VAL A 7 1.84 -4.16 -16.16
N ARG A 8 1.76 -2.83 -16.38
CA ARG A 8 1.99 -1.84 -15.31
C ARG A 8 0.85 -1.76 -14.32
N ALA A 9 -0.39 -1.81 -14.78
CA ALA A 9 -1.56 -1.82 -13.91
C ALA A 9 -1.61 -3.12 -13.08
N VAL A 10 -1.30 -4.27 -13.70
CA VAL A 10 -1.23 -5.57 -13.01
C VAL A 10 -0.04 -5.63 -12.05
N ARG A 11 1.14 -5.10 -12.38
CA ARG A 11 2.26 -5.01 -11.42
C ARG A 11 1.91 -4.15 -10.20
N ARG A 12 1.23 -3.03 -10.41
CA ARG A 12 0.75 -2.19 -9.30
C ARG A 12 -0.28 -2.91 -8.44
N TRP A 13 -1.12 -3.77 -9.04
CA TRP A 13 -2.14 -4.59 -8.37
C TRP A 13 -1.56 -5.82 -7.63
N VAL A 14 -0.51 -6.43 -8.19
CA VAL A 14 0.25 -7.52 -7.56
C VAL A 14 1.13 -6.98 -6.43
N GLU A 15 1.76 -5.82 -6.62
CA GLU A 15 2.36 -5.06 -5.53
C GLU A 15 1.30 -4.69 -4.49
N GLU A 16 0.09 -4.27 -4.87
CA GLU A 16 -1.03 -3.94 -3.97
C GLU A 16 -1.33 -5.03 -2.94
N SER A 17 -1.42 -6.27 -3.40
CA SER A 17 -1.70 -7.42 -2.52
C SER A 17 -0.48 -7.83 -1.71
N SER A 18 0.73 -7.68 -2.26
CA SER A 18 1.97 -7.92 -1.53
C SER A 18 2.23 -6.86 -0.46
N VAL A 19 1.91 -5.60 -0.74
CA VAL A 19 2.02 -4.45 0.17
C VAL A 19 1.07 -4.62 1.34
N ARG A 20 -0.19 -5.01 1.09
CA ARG A 20 -1.13 -5.33 2.18
C ARG A 20 -0.56 -6.42 3.08
N HIS A 21 -0.06 -7.53 2.51
CA HIS A 21 0.48 -8.64 3.30
C HIS A 21 1.71 -8.23 4.11
N GLN A 22 2.66 -7.51 3.50
CA GLN A 22 3.85 -6.99 4.17
C GLN A 22 3.49 -6.02 5.31
N LEU A 23 2.47 -5.17 5.14
CA LEU A 23 2.01 -4.27 6.20
C LEU A 23 1.23 -5.00 7.30
N GLU A 24 0.51 -6.08 6.96
CA GLU A 24 -0.19 -6.92 7.93
C GLU A 24 0.77 -7.74 8.81
N GLU A 25 1.93 -8.11 8.26
CA GLU A 25 3.04 -8.76 8.98
C GLU A 25 3.70 -7.84 10.02
N LEU A 26 3.63 -6.51 9.82
CA LEU A 26 4.16 -5.55 10.77
C LEU A 26 3.27 -5.44 12.02
N SER A 27 3.93 -5.24 13.16
CA SER A 27 3.26 -4.90 14.40
C SER A 27 2.72 -3.46 14.38
N ASP A 28 1.73 -3.17 15.23
CA ASP A 28 1.14 -1.83 15.34
C ASP A 28 2.18 -0.74 15.67
N ARG A 29 3.24 -1.13 16.38
CA ARG A 29 4.36 -0.24 16.71
C ARG A 29 5.25 0.03 15.51
N GLU A 30 5.55 -0.98 14.70
CA GLU A 30 6.34 -0.82 13.48
C GLU A 30 5.57 -0.01 12.42
N LEU A 31 4.24 -0.22 12.34
CA LEU A 31 3.36 0.64 11.55
C LEU A 31 3.41 2.09 12.06
N ALA A 32 3.34 2.30 13.37
CA ALA A 32 3.42 3.64 13.95
C ALA A 32 4.78 4.33 13.70
N ASP A 33 5.90 3.60 13.70
CA ASP A 33 7.24 4.13 13.41
C ASP A 33 7.34 4.71 11.99
N ILE A 34 6.63 4.12 11.02
CA ILE A 34 6.51 4.64 9.65
C ILE A 34 5.33 5.62 9.46
N GLY A 35 4.57 5.89 10.53
CA GLY A 35 3.44 6.81 10.54
C GLY A 35 2.17 6.26 9.90
N LEU A 36 1.96 4.95 9.97
CA LEU A 36 0.74 4.26 9.53
C LEU A 36 -0.02 3.66 10.73
N SER A 37 -1.31 3.49 10.56
CA SER A 37 -2.16 2.67 11.44
C SER A 37 -2.72 1.46 10.68
N ARG A 38 -3.23 0.44 11.37
CA ARG A 38 -3.88 -0.71 10.69
C ARG A 38 -5.02 -0.30 9.77
N GLY A 39 -5.75 0.76 10.12
CA GLY A 39 -6.83 1.31 9.27
C GLY A 39 -6.33 1.91 7.97
N ASP A 40 -5.08 2.37 7.92
CA ASP A 40 -4.48 2.95 6.72
C ASP A 40 -3.99 1.90 5.72
N ILE A 41 -3.82 0.64 6.14
CA ILE A 41 -3.31 -0.44 5.29
C ILE A 41 -4.17 -0.63 4.05
N GLU A 42 -5.50 -0.59 4.21
CA GLU A 42 -6.44 -0.71 3.08
C GLU A 42 -6.30 0.45 2.10
N ALA A 43 -6.19 1.68 2.61
CA ALA A 43 -5.95 2.87 1.80
C ALA A 43 -4.57 2.86 1.10
N VAL A 44 -3.51 2.39 1.78
CA VAL A 44 -2.15 2.28 1.23
C VAL A 44 -2.11 1.21 0.15
N ALA A 45 -2.70 0.04 0.41
CA ALA A 45 -2.87 -1.02 -0.58
C ALA A 45 -3.53 -0.42 -1.81
N HIS A 46 -4.73 0.18 -1.69
CA HIS A 46 -5.44 0.75 -2.83
C HIS A 46 -4.79 1.99 -3.49
N GLY A 47 -3.61 2.43 -3.03
CA GLY A 47 -2.92 3.61 -3.55
C GLY A 47 -3.69 4.91 -3.30
N ARG A 48 -4.59 4.92 -2.31
CA ARG A 48 -5.47 6.02 -1.93
C ARG A 48 -5.01 6.72 -0.65
N PHE A 49 -3.99 6.20 0.03
CA PHE A 49 -3.46 6.79 1.24
C PHE A 49 -2.96 8.21 0.99
N LYS A 50 -3.61 9.18 1.63
CA LYS A 50 -3.13 10.55 1.74
C LYS A 50 -2.54 10.71 3.11
N ARG A 51 -1.23 10.95 3.17
CA ARG A 51 -0.55 11.27 4.43
C ARG A 51 -1.30 12.46 5.07
N PRO A 52 -1.84 12.34 6.29
CA PRO A 52 -2.46 13.48 6.95
C PRO A 52 -1.40 14.57 7.05
N GLY A 53 -1.65 15.69 6.37
CA GLY A 53 -0.76 16.83 6.41
C GLY A 53 -0.62 17.26 7.86
N ARG A 54 0.62 17.39 8.35
CA ARG A 54 0.88 18.17 9.56
C ARG A 54 0.30 19.57 9.33
N ALA A 55 -0.84 19.84 9.92
CA ALA A 55 -1.25 21.19 10.28
C ALA A 55 -0.43 21.65 11.48
#